data_AF-A0A923WA67-F1
#
_entry.id   AF-A0A923WA67-F1
#
_cell.length_a   1.000
_cell.length_b   1.000
_cell.length_c   1.000
_cell.angle_alpha   90.00
_cell.angle_beta   90.00
_cell.angle_gamma   90.00
#
_symmetry.space_group_name_H-M   'P 1'
#
loop_
_entity.id
_entity.type
_entity.pdbx_description
1 polymer ?
#
loop_
_entity_poly.entity_id
_entity_poly.type
_entity_poly.pdbx_seq_one_letter_code
_entity_poly.pdbx_strand_id
1 'polypeptide(L)' 'MHGFPFDSSLWAPVRALLPPDLAVYAPDLPGFGAEPPLPDPTMDALADWLAAWLTARGAGAVVLAGHSMGGYVAPAFA' A
#
# COMPACT_ATOMS: atom_id res chain seq x y z
N MET A 1 -2.93 2.48 -0.60
CA MET A 1 -3.10 1.30 0.27
C MET A 1 -4.58 0.99 0.41
N HIS A 2 -5.00 -0.21 0.04
CA HIS A 2 -6.40 -0.63 0.16
C HIS A 2 -6.83 -0.79 1.63
N GLY A 3 -8.14 -0.89 1.85
CA GLY A 3 -8.71 -1.23 3.16
C GLY A 3 -8.96 -2.73 3.29
N PHE A 4 -9.32 -3.18 4.49
CA PHE A 4 -9.83 -4.54 4.71
C PHE A 4 -11.24 -4.69 4.11
N PRO A 5 -11.62 -5.83 3.51
CA PRO A 5 -10.78 -6.97 3.09
C PRO A 5 -10.41 -6.90 1.59
N PHE A 6 -10.24 -5.68 1.05
CA PHE A 6 -10.01 -5.46 -0.37
C PHE A 6 -8.56 -5.77 -0.77
N ASP A 7 -8.27 -5.54 -2.05
CA ASP A 7 -6.94 -5.61 -2.65
C ASP A 7 -6.64 -4.34 -3.48
N SER A 8 -5.52 -4.33 -4.20
CA SER A 8 -5.07 -3.20 -5.03
C SER A 8 -6.05 -2.77 -6.12
N SER A 9 -6.96 -3.63 -6.57
CA SER A 9 -7.97 -3.30 -7.58
C SER A 9 -8.92 -2.18 -7.14
N LEU A 10 -9.07 -1.95 -5.82
CA LEU A 10 -9.80 -0.82 -5.25
C LEU A 10 -9.34 0.54 -5.83
N TRP A 11 -8.06 0.63 -6.21
CA TRP A 11 -7.46 1.87 -6.73
C TRP A 11 -7.61 2.03 -8.24
N ALA A 12 -8.12 1.04 -8.99
CA ALA A 12 -8.20 1.12 -10.45
C ALA A 12 -8.97 2.36 -10.96
N PRO A 13 -10.13 2.73 -10.42
CA PRO A 13 -10.84 3.95 -10.84
C PRO A 13 -10.05 5.23 -10.55
N VAL A 14 -9.34 5.28 -9.41
CA VAL A 14 -8.52 6.45 -9.04
C VAL A 14 -7.30 6.55 -9.95
N ARG A 15 -6.63 5.43 -10.23
CA ARG A 15 -5.48 5.37 -11.16
C ARG A 15 -5.84 5.88 -12.55
N ALA A 16 -7.04 5.59 -13.03
CA ALA A 16 -7.52 6.05 -14.33
C ALA A 16 -7.71 7.59 -14.41
N LEU A 17 -7.79 8.28 -13.27
CA LEU A 17 -7.93 9.74 -13.20
C LEU A 17 -6.60 10.47 -13.00
N LEU A 18 -5.51 9.75 -12.75
CA LEU A 18 -4.19 10.33 -12.51
C LEU A 18 -3.41 10.55 -13.82
N PRO A 19 -2.48 11.52 -13.86
CA PRO A 19 -1.62 11.72 -15.02
C PRO A 19 -0.88 10.42 -15.39
N PRO A 20 -0.78 10.09 -16.70
CA PRO A 20 -0.17 8.83 -17.14
C PRO A 20 1.34 8.74 -16.85
N ASP A 21 2.00 9.89 -16.65
CA ASP A 21 3.41 10.03 -16.29
C ASP A 21 3.65 10.03 -14.77
N LEU A 22 2.60 10.05 -13.95
CA LEU A 22 2.72 9.92 -12.51
C LEU A 22 3.01 8.45 -12.15
N ALA A 23 4.12 8.21 -11.44
CA ALA A 23 4.40 6.90 -10.87
C ALA A 23 3.41 6.58 -9.75
N VAL A 24 2.54 5.58 -9.98
CA VAL A 24 1.53 5.16 -9.00
C VAL A 24 1.76 3.71 -8.59
N TYR A 25 1.98 3.51 -7.29
CA TYR A 25 2.07 2.20 -6.66
C TYR A 25 0.78 1.87 -5.89
N ALA A 26 0.21 0.71 -6.16
CA ALA A 26 -0.92 0.17 -5.41
C ALA A 26 -0.59 -1.29 -5.03
N PRO A 27 0.17 -1.50 -3.95
CA PRO A 27 0.45 -2.85 -3.47
C PRO A 27 -0.81 -3.50 -2.89
N ASP A 28 -0.91 -4.82 -3.05
CA ASP A 28 -1.67 -5.64 -2.12
C ASP A 28 -0.89 -5.67 -0.80
N LEU A 29 -1.56 -5.52 0.33
CA LEU A 29 -0.94 -5.66 1.65
C LEU A 29 -0.83 -7.16 2.01
N PRO A 30 0.13 -7.56 2.85
CA PRO A 30 0.28 -8.94 3.27
C PRO A 30 -1.02 -9.60 3.74
N GLY A 31 -1.35 -10.75 3.15
CA GLY A 31 -2.58 -11.49 3.43
C GLY A 31 -3.76 -11.15 2.51
N PHE A 32 -3.56 -10.25 1.54
CA PHE A 32 -4.55 -9.85 0.56
C PHE A 32 -4.00 -10.00 -0.86
N GLY A 33 -4.91 -10.18 -1.83
CA GLY A 33 -4.55 -10.29 -3.25
C GLY A 33 -3.47 -11.33 -3.49
N ALA A 34 -2.33 -10.89 -4.02
CA ALA A 34 -1.19 -11.74 -4.35
C ALA A 34 -0.15 -11.90 -3.22
N GLU A 35 -0.26 -11.17 -2.11
CA GLU A 35 0.76 -11.14 -1.06
C GLU A 35 0.47 -12.16 0.05
N PRO A 36 1.46 -12.97 0.47
CA PRO A 36 1.29 -13.90 1.58
C PRO A 36 1.06 -13.14 2.90
N PRO A 37 0.35 -13.74 3.88
CA PRO A 37 0.13 -13.10 5.17
C PRO A 37 1.43 -12.99 5.99
N LEU A 38 1.53 -11.94 6.79
CA LEU A 38 2.52 -11.86 7.86
C LEU A 38 2.09 -12.76 9.03
N PRO A 39 3.03 -13.37 9.77
CA PRO A 39 2.72 -14.14 10.98
C PRO A 39 1.98 -13.33 12.05
N ASP A 40 2.30 -12.04 12.19
CA ASP A 40 1.65 -11.10 13.11
C ASP A 40 1.41 -9.75 12.40
N PRO A 41 0.23 -9.56 11.78
CA PRO A 41 -0.05 -8.40 10.93
C PRO A 41 -0.53 -7.19 11.76
N THR A 42 0.41 -6.56 12.48
CA THR A 42 0.16 -5.26 13.12
C THR A 42 0.27 -4.11 12.10
N MET A 43 -0.24 -2.91 12.43
CA MET A 43 -0.09 -1.75 11.54
C MET A 43 1.37 -1.38 11.32
N ASP A 44 2.21 -1.52 12.35
CA ASP A 44 3.66 -1.29 12.28
C ASP A 44 4.32 -2.33 11.36
N ALA A 45 3.96 -3.62 11.50
CA ALA A 45 4.49 -4.66 10.63
C ALA A 45 4.09 -4.47 9.16
N LEU A 46 2.87 -3.97 8.90
CA LEU A 46 2.43 -3.60 7.55
C LEU A 46 3.18 -2.36 7.03
N ALA A 47 3.51 -1.40 7.90
CA ALA A 47 4.30 -0.23 7.55
C ALA A 47 5.76 -0.59 7.22
N ASP A 48 6.40 -1.45 8.02
CA ASP A 48 7.74 -1.98 7.76
C ASP A 48 7.80 -2.74 6.43
N TRP A 49 6.79 -3.59 6.19
CA TRP A 49 6.67 -4.28 4.92
C TRP A 49 6.55 -3.30 3.75
N LEU A 50 5.72 -2.25 3.89
CA LEU A 50 5.56 -1.23 2.85
C LEU A 50 6.88 -0.49 2.59
N ALA A 51 7.66 -0.20 3.62
CA ALA A 51 8.95 0.49 3.50
C ALA A 51 9.95 -0.37 2.71
N ALA A 52 10.03 -1.66 3.03
CA ALA A 52 10.85 -2.61 2.27
C ALA A 52 10.36 -2.74 0.81
N TRP A 53 9.04 -2.80 0.60
CA TRP A 53 8.43 -2.94 -0.71
C TRP A 53 8.72 -1.74 -1.63
N LEU A 54 8.66 -0.52 -1.07
CA LEU A 54 8.99 0.72 -1.78
C LEU A 54 10.50 0.85 -2.05
N THR A 55 11.33 0.48 -1.06
CA THR A 55 12.80 0.48 -1.18
C THR A 55 13.26 -0.44 -2.30
N ALA A 56 12.72 -1.66 -2.37
CA ALA A 56 13.04 -2.63 -3.42
C ALA A 56 12.68 -2.13 -4.84
N ARG A 57 11.81 -1.12 -4.95
CA ARG A 57 11.39 -0.50 -6.22
C ARG A 57 12.07 0.84 -6.50
N GLY A 58 12.94 1.31 -5.60
CA GLY A 58 13.61 2.59 -5.76
C GLY A 58 12.64 3.78 -5.79
N ALA A 59 11.50 3.69 -5.10
CA ALA A 59 10.43 4.69 -5.20
C ALA A 59 10.81 6.07 -4.62
N GLY A 60 11.86 6.16 -3.80
CA GLY A 60 12.29 7.40 -3.18
C GLY A 60 11.23 8.00 -2.27
N ALA A 61 11.06 9.33 -2.31
CA ALA A 61 10.02 10.02 -1.56
C ALA A 61 8.65 9.80 -2.22
N VAL A 62 7.66 9.41 -1.43
CA VAL A 62 6.30 9.09 -1.91
C VAL A 62 5.23 9.84 -1.13
N VAL A 63 4.09 10.05 -1.77
CA VAL A 63 2.84 10.45 -1.10
C VAL A 63 2.04 9.18 -0.79
N LEU A 64 1.67 9.01 0.47
CA LEU A 64 0.85 7.86 0.88
C LEU A 64 -0.64 8.22 0.86
N ALA A 65 -1.43 7.38 0.19
CA ALA A 65 -2.88 7.42 0.22
C ALA A 65 -3.42 6.08 0.74
N GLY A 66 -4.34 6.14 1.71
CA GLY A 66 -4.87 4.96 2.37
C GLY A 66 -6.39 5.04 2.57
N HIS A 67 -7.09 3.93 2.38
CA HIS A 67 -8.52 3.81 2.66
C HIS A 67 -8.74 2.91 3.88
N SER A 68 -9.50 3.37 4.88
CA SER A 68 -9.82 2.62 6.10
C SER A 68 -8.55 2.04 6.75
N MET A 69 -8.41 0.71 6.83
CA MET A 69 -7.19 0.04 7.32
C MET A 69 -5.91 0.60 6.69
N GLY A 70 -5.87 0.83 5.39
CA GLY A 70 -4.72 1.41 4.71
C GLY A 70 -4.41 2.84 5.17
N GLY A 71 -5.40 3.57 5.70
CA GLY A 71 -5.20 4.88 6.31
C GLY A 71 -4.52 4.83 7.68
N TYR A 72 -4.57 3.69 8.38
CA TYR A 72 -3.88 3.47 9.66
C TYR A 72 -2.42 3.03 9.47
N VAL A 73 -2.10 2.40 8.33
CA VAL A 73 -0.70 2.06 7.97
C VAL A 73 0.12 3.32 7.68
N ALA A 74 -0.51 4.36 7.12
CA ALA A 74 0.17 5.62 6.77
C ALA A 74 0.85 6.32 7.97
N PRO A 75 0.19 6.57 9.12
CA PRO A 75 0.85 7.18 10.27
C PRO A 75 1.88 6.26 10.95
N ALA A 76 1.75 4.93 10.83
CA ALA A 76 2.75 3.98 11.35
C ALA A 76 4.03 3.92 10.49
N PHE A 77 3.98 4.43 9.25
CA PHE A 77 5.12 4.50 8.33
C PHE A 77 6.05 5.70 8.60
N ALA A 78 5.57 6.70 9.36
CA ALA A 78 6.23 8.01 9.51
C ALA A 78 7.31 8.03 10.60
#